data_AF-A0A7Y3BIB9-F1
#
_entry.id   AF-A0A7Y3BIB9-F1
#
_cell.length_a   1.000
_cell.length_b   1.000
_cell.length_c   1.000
_cell.angle_alpha   90.00
_cell.angle_beta   90.00
_cell.angle_gamma   90.00
#
_symmetry.space_group_name_H-M   'P 1'
#
loop_
_entity.id
_entity.type
_entity.pdbx_description
1 polymer ?
#
loop_
_entity_poly.entity_id
_entity_poly.type
_entity_poly.pdbx_seq_one_letter_code
_entity_poly.pdbx_strand_id
1 'polypeptide(L)'
;MNQPKFSLEKFCPFEQSTKVDGNYTGMYDEKVIRVVEINREEYKLILNFKNDLEQLVKTNLYYEDDTIIALEHEKLENITYYTEWTKKQKVAAAKAIIHLQSKLVEKGFYLNDPHAFNISFKYHEPIYFDFGSIKKGKINPAWWFIKGFCGWTERDYWDDVLEINFLQKLFISLRMLFSPYPYKYLSKKVTKFEKGLIEKKLISIISSISLFGKIGRKLVSSVPFIFKNLSNWSDYNQKSPKLNFDDARNKNLLKIIKTIKPSKVLDIGANRGAFCLLALENGAEEAIAIDLDNY
;
A
#
# COMPACT_ATOMS: atom_id res chain seq x y z
N MET A 1 4.21 34.72 19.05
CA MET A 1 4.73 33.33 19.04
C MET A 1 6.03 33.36 18.28
N ASN A 2 7.14 32.93 18.89
CA ASN A 2 8.42 32.87 18.17
C ASN A 2 8.27 31.87 17.03
N GLN A 3 8.47 32.32 15.78
CA GLN A 3 8.58 31.39 14.66
C GLN A 3 9.70 30.39 14.97
N PRO A 4 9.51 29.08 14.70
CA PRO A 4 10.57 28.11 14.87
C PRO A 4 11.79 28.55 14.06
N LYS A 5 12.96 28.60 14.70
CA LYS A 5 14.22 28.87 13.99
C LYS A 5 14.61 27.62 13.21
N PHE A 6 14.32 27.58 11.92
CA PHE A 6 14.92 26.60 11.03
C PHE A 6 16.33 27.08 10.64
N SER A 7 17.30 26.16 10.59
CA SER A 7 18.66 26.46 10.11
C SER A 7 19.12 25.35 9.18
N LEU A 8 19.47 25.72 7.95
CA LEU A 8 20.00 24.81 6.94
C LEU A 8 21.30 24.13 7.39
N GLU A 9 22.07 24.73 8.30
CA GLU A 9 23.31 24.14 8.83
C GLU A 9 23.06 22.90 9.68
N LYS A 10 21.91 22.83 10.36
CA LYS A 10 21.52 21.67 11.19
C LYS A 10 20.70 20.64 10.42
N PHE A 11 20.30 20.96 9.20
CA PHE A 11 19.49 20.07 8.36
C PHE A 11 20.39 19.05 7.65
N CYS A 12 20.08 17.76 7.82
CA CYS A 12 20.84 16.65 7.25
C CYS A 12 20.04 15.98 6.12
N PRO A 13 20.30 16.31 4.83
CA PRO A 13 19.58 15.71 3.70
C PRO A 13 19.87 14.20 3.59
N PHE A 14 18.84 13.42 3.28
CA PHE A 14 18.98 11.98 3.06
C PHE A 14 19.72 11.63 1.76
N GLU A 15 19.48 12.42 0.71
CA GLU A 15 20.15 12.25 -0.58
C GLU A 15 20.66 13.58 -1.12
N GLN A 16 21.90 13.63 -1.59
CA GLN A 16 22.49 14.84 -2.18
C GLN A 16 21.94 15.16 -3.59
N SER A 17 21.43 14.15 -4.31
CA SER A 17 20.81 14.25 -5.64
C SER A 17 19.58 15.16 -5.67
N THR A 18 18.86 15.26 -4.54
CA THR A 18 17.61 16.03 -4.43
C THR A 18 17.82 17.55 -4.39
N LYS A 19 19.07 18.04 -4.22
CA LYS A 19 19.35 19.48 -4.32
C LYS A 19 19.19 20.05 -5.73
N VAL A 20 19.24 19.22 -6.78
CA VAL A 20 19.22 19.67 -8.18
C VAL A 20 17.90 20.37 -8.55
N ASP A 21 16.78 19.96 -7.96
CA ASP A 21 15.45 20.49 -8.26
C ASP A 21 14.93 21.49 -7.19
N GLY A 22 15.79 21.91 -6.25
CA GLY A 22 15.41 22.79 -5.15
C GLY A 22 14.36 22.17 -4.21
N ASN A 23 14.32 20.84 -4.11
CA ASN A 23 13.38 20.11 -3.27
C ASN A 23 14.04 18.85 -2.70
N TYR A 24 14.28 18.85 -1.39
CA TYR A 24 15.04 17.78 -0.75
C TYR A 24 14.53 17.45 0.65
N THR A 25 14.59 16.17 0.99
CA THR A 25 14.11 15.63 2.26
C THR A 25 15.29 15.21 3.15
N GLY A 26 15.17 15.44 4.45
CA GLY A 26 16.22 15.13 5.42
C GLY A 26 15.73 15.18 6.85
N MET A 27 16.66 15.03 7.78
CA MET A 27 16.39 15.13 9.21
C MET A 27 16.72 16.52 9.74
N TYR A 28 15.89 17.02 10.65
CA TYR A 28 16.15 18.21 11.46
C TYR A 28 15.55 18.00 12.85
N ASP A 29 16.38 18.00 13.90
CA ASP A 29 15.94 17.78 15.29
C ASP A 29 14.94 16.61 15.42
N GLU A 30 15.33 15.43 14.93
CA GLU A 30 14.53 14.19 14.89
C GLU A 30 13.27 14.20 14.00
N LYS A 31 12.98 15.31 13.32
CA LYS A 31 11.85 15.44 12.38
C LYS A 31 12.28 15.15 10.95
N VAL A 32 11.36 14.58 10.17
CA VAL A 32 11.51 14.46 8.72
C VAL A 32 11.05 15.77 8.09
N ILE A 33 11.99 16.53 7.53
CA ILE A 33 11.73 17.82 6.89
C ILE A 33 12.00 17.72 5.39
N ARG A 34 11.08 18.24 4.59
CA ARG A 34 11.31 18.57 3.18
C ARG A 34 11.49 20.06 3.03
N VAL A 35 12.64 20.48 2.51
CA VAL A 35 12.90 21.87 2.13
C VAL A 35 12.52 22.05 0.67
N VAL A 36 11.77 23.11 0.38
CA VAL A 36 11.32 23.47 -0.97
C VAL A 36 11.74 24.91 -1.25
N GLU A 37 12.59 25.08 -2.25
CA GLU A 37 13.13 26.36 -2.71
C GLU A 37 12.37 26.84 -3.96
N ILE A 38 12.03 25.91 -4.84
CA ILE A 38 11.34 26.14 -6.13
C ILE A 38 9.88 25.70 -6.05
N ASN A 39 8.98 26.43 -6.73
CA ASN A 39 7.53 26.14 -6.77
C ASN A 39 6.81 26.14 -5.40
N ARG A 40 7.33 26.90 -4.42
CA ARG A 40 6.80 27.01 -3.06
C ARG A 40 5.29 27.26 -3.00
N GLU A 41 4.77 28.12 -3.87
CA GLU A 41 3.32 28.40 -3.95
C GLU A 41 2.49 27.17 -4.29
N GLU A 42 2.98 26.26 -5.14
CA GLU A 42 2.25 25.02 -5.47
C GLU A 42 2.14 24.10 -4.27
N TYR A 43 3.23 23.96 -3.50
CA TYR A 43 3.25 23.17 -2.27
C TYR A 43 2.33 23.78 -1.21
N LYS A 44 2.30 25.11 -1.07
CA LYS A 44 1.36 25.81 -0.18
C LYS A 44 -0.10 25.58 -0.56
N LEU A 45 -0.42 25.53 -1.86
CA LEU A 45 -1.77 25.18 -2.30
C LEU A 45 -2.16 23.78 -1.85
N ILE A 46 -1.26 22.79 -1.93
CA ILE A 46 -1.53 21.41 -1.46
C ILE A 46 -1.86 21.40 0.04
N LEU A 47 -1.14 22.19 0.85
CA LEU A 47 -1.39 22.27 2.29
C LEU A 47 -2.82 22.75 2.63
N ASN A 48 -3.46 23.54 1.78
CA ASN A 48 -4.81 24.05 2.00
C ASN A 48 -5.90 22.97 1.89
N PHE A 49 -5.64 21.90 1.14
CA PHE A 49 -6.60 20.79 0.94
C PHE A 49 -6.03 19.42 1.36
N LYS A 50 -4.88 19.38 2.03
CA LYS A 50 -4.23 18.13 2.49
C LYS A 50 -5.14 17.24 3.35
N ASN A 51 -6.07 17.84 4.09
CA ASN A 51 -7.01 17.10 4.95
C ASN A 51 -8.04 16.30 4.13
N ASP A 52 -8.24 16.63 2.85
CA ASP A 52 -9.06 15.84 1.91
C ASP A 52 -8.29 14.64 1.33
N LEU A 53 -6.98 14.54 1.61
CA LEU A 53 -6.05 13.55 1.05
C LEU A 53 -5.65 12.52 2.12
N GLU A 54 -6.60 11.72 2.58
CA GLU A 54 -6.43 10.76 3.68
C GLU A 54 -5.24 9.80 3.51
N GLN A 55 -4.95 9.38 2.28
CA GLN A 55 -3.86 8.45 1.98
C GLN A 55 -2.51 9.14 1.77
N LEU A 56 -2.41 10.47 1.92
CA LEU A 56 -1.14 11.19 1.83
C LEU A 56 -0.50 11.29 3.22
N VAL A 57 0.83 11.15 3.28
CA VAL A 57 1.58 11.34 4.52
C VAL A 57 1.24 12.69 5.16
N LYS A 58 0.94 12.67 6.47
CA LYS A 58 0.61 13.88 7.20
C LYS A 58 1.77 14.86 7.10
N THR A 59 1.44 16.06 6.64
CA THR A 59 2.44 17.08 6.30
C THR A 59 2.00 18.42 6.85
N ASN A 60 2.89 19.16 7.52
CA ASN A 60 2.61 20.49 8.06
C ASN A 60 3.66 21.49 7.60
N LEU A 61 3.28 22.76 7.47
CA LEU A 61 4.25 23.84 7.30
C LEU A 61 5.01 23.98 8.63
N TYR A 62 6.33 23.80 8.58
CA TYR A 62 7.21 23.96 9.74
C TYR A 62 7.85 25.34 9.77
N TYR A 63 8.32 25.82 8.62
CA TYR A 63 9.00 27.10 8.47
C TYR A 63 8.77 27.70 7.08
N GLU A 64 8.81 29.02 6.98
CA GLU A 64 8.70 29.77 5.72
C GLU A 64 9.51 31.07 5.83
N ASP A 65 10.28 31.36 4.79
CA ASP A 65 10.90 32.65 4.54
C ASP A 65 10.83 33.03 3.05
N ASP A 66 11.49 34.14 2.68
CA ASP A 66 11.50 34.68 1.32
C ASP A 66 12.15 33.75 0.30
N THR A 67 12.93 32.76 0.73
CA THR A 67 13.72 31.84 -0.09
C THR A 67 13.20 30.40 -0.08
N ILE A 68 12.71 29.91 1.06
CA ILE A 68 12.34 28.50 1.26
C ILE A 68 11.03 28.32 2.02
N ILE A 69 10.42 27.15 1.86
CA ILE A 69 9.50 26.59 2.86
C ILE A 69 10.06 25.26 3.37
N ALA A 70 9.87 24.97 4.64
CA ALA A 70 10.16 23.67 5.25
C ALA A 70 8.85 22.99 5.64
N LEU A 71 8.65 21.77 5.13
CA LEU A 71 7.48 20.94 5.38
C LEU A 71 7.88 19.79 6.30
N GLU A 72 7.23 19.69 7.46
CA GLU A 72 7.38 18.56 8.37
C GLU A 72 6.46 17.44 7.93
N HIS A 73 7.04 16.27 7.64
CA HIS A 73 6.32 15.04 7.34
C HIS A 73 6.27 14.15 8.59
N GLU A 74 5.16 13.47 8.78
CA GLU A 74 5.07 12.38 9.75
C GLU A 74 6.11 11.30 9.42
N LYS A 75 6.91 10.93 10.42
CA LYS A 75 7.82 9.79 10.33
C LYS A 75 7.01 8.51 10.37
N LEU A 76 7.03 7.77 9.26
CA LEU A 76 6.42 6.44 9.19
C LEU A 76 7.38 5.40 9.80
N GLU A 77 6.86 4.59 10.71
CA GLU A 77 7.59 3.50 11.36
C GLU A 77 7.14 2.14 10.79
N ASN A 78 7.99 1.12 10.92
CA ASN A 78 7.71 -0.25 10.45
C ASN A 78 7.34 -0.33 8.96
N ILE A 79 8.11 0.36 8.12
CA ILE A 79 7.94 0.34 6.67
C ILE A 79 8.04 -1.09 6.15
N THR A 80 7.05 -1.48 5.34
CA THR A 80 7.06 -2.73 4.57
C THR A 80 7.09 -2.43 3.08
N TYR A 81 7.69 -3.33 2.31
CA TYR A 81 7.82 -3.23 0.86
C TYR A 81 6.78 -4.11 0.15
N TYR A 82 6.43 -3.77 -1.10
CA TYR A 82 5.42 -4.52 -1.85
C TYR A 82 5.75 -6.00 -2.05
N THR A 83 7.02 -6.39 -1.98
CA THR A 83 7.47 -7.79 -2.02
C THR A 83 7.02 -8.59 -0.79
N GLU A 84 6.78 -7.92 0.33
CA GLU A 84 6.35 -8.50 1.62
C GLU A 84 4.82 -8.56 1.74
N TRP A 85 4.09 -7.88 0.84
CA TRP A 85 2.64 -7.73 0.94
C TRP A 85 1.87 -8.92 0.38
N THR A 86 0.79 -9.26 1.06
CA THR A 86 -0.23 -10.16 0.51
C THR A 86 -0.91 -9.53 -0.71
N LYS A 87 -1.60 -10.36 -1.50
CA LYS A 87 -2.37 -9.87 -2.66
C LYS A 87 -3.42 -8.83 -2.27
N LYS A 88 -4.07 -8.98 -1.12
CA LYS A 88 -5.05 -8.00 -0.61
C LYS A 88 -4.38 -6.67 -0.28
N GLN A 89 -3.22 -6.68 0.38
CA GLN A 89 -2.45 -5.47 0.68
C GLN A 89 -2.00 -4.76 -0.60
N LYS A 90 -1.48 -5.49 -1.59
CA LYS A 90 -1.14 -4.93 -2.91
C LYS A 90 -2.35 -4.24 -3.58
N VAL A 91 -3.51 -4.89 -3.57
CA VAL A 91 -4.77 -4.31 -4.10
C VAL A 91 -5.21 -3.08 -3.29
N ALA A 92 -5.09 -3.11 -1.96
CA ALA A 92 -5.45 -1.99 -1.09
C ALA A 92 -4.57 -0.76 -1.34
N ALA A 93 -3.25 -0.94 -1.42
CA ALA A 93 -2.30 0.11 -1.74
C ALA A 93 -2.53 0.68 -3.15
N ALA A 94 -2.76 -0.17 -4.15
CA ALA A 94 -3.11 0.26 -5.50
C ALA A 94 -4.38 1.14 -5.52
N LYS A 95 -5.42 0.73 -4.79
CA LYS A 95 -6.68 1.50 -4.67
C LYS A 95 -6.48 2.81 -3.94
N ALA A 96 -5.63 2.86 -2.92
CA ALA A 96 -5.26 4.07 -2.20
C ALA A 96 -4.62 5.10 -3.15
N ILE A 97 -3.66 4.67 -3.98
CA ILE A 97 -3.06 5.53 -5.01
C ILE A 97 -4.10 6.03 -6.02
N ILE A 98 -4.98 5.15 -6.51
CA ILE A 98 -6.04 5.54 -7.46
C ILE A 98 -7.02 6.55 -6.83
N HIS A 99 -7.33 6.37 -5.54
CA HIS A 99 -8.18 7.30 -4.79
C HIS A 99 -7.50 8.66 -4.64
N LEU A 100 -6.25 8.68 -4.18
CA LEU A 100 -5.45 9.89 -4.04
C LEU A 100 -5.32 10.64 -5.36
N GLN A 101 -5.03 9.93 -6.46
CA GLN A 101 -5.02 10.50 -7.81
C GLN A 101 -6.37 11.15 -8.18
N SER A 102 -7.49 10.48 -7.88
CA SER A 102 -8.83 11.04 -8.14
C SER A 102 -9.05 12.35 -7.39
N LYS A 103 -8.67 12.41 -6.12
CA LYS A 103 -8.81 13.61 -5.26
C LYS A 103 -7.91 14.75 -5.74
N LEU A 104 -6.67 14.46 -6.13
CA LEU A 104 -5.77 15.46 -6.66
C LEU A 104 -6.29 16.08 -7.96
N VAL A 105 -6.83 15.26 -8.86
CA VAL A 105 -7.38 15.74 -10.15
C VAL A 105 -8.57 16.68 -9.93
N GLU A 106 -9.42 16.42 -8.93
CA GLU A 106 -10.52 17.31 -8.54
C GLU A 106 -10.02 18.70 -8.10
N LYS A 107 -8.80 18.78 -7.55
CA LYS A 107 -8.14 20.02 -7.10
C LYS A 107 -7.22 20.64 -8.15
N GLY A 108 -7.10 20.06 -9.35
CA GLY A 108 -6.21 20.53 -10.41
C GLY A 108 -4.74 20.11 -10.24
N PHE A 109 -4.50 18.97 -9.59
CA PHE A 109 -3.19 18.35 -9.40
C PHE A 109 -3.20 16.90 -9.87
N TYR A 110 -2.04 16.26 -9.95
CA TYR A 110 -1.92 14.82 -10.22
C TYR A 110 -0.66 14.22 -9.58
N LEU A 111 -0.66 12.91 -9.36
CA LEU A 111 0.53 12.14 -8.97
C LEU A 111 1.38 11.88 -10.21
N ASN A 112 2.57 12.46 -10.25
CA ASN A 112 3.54 12.18 -11.31
C ASN A 112 4.20 10.81 -11.14
N ASP A 113 4.34 10.34 -9.90
CA ASP A 113 5.10 9.14 -9.57
C ASP A 113 4.33 8.14 -8.70
N PRO A 114 3.22 7.57 -9.19
CA PRO A 114 2.32 6.71 -8.40
C PRO A 114 2.86 5.28 -8.22
N HIS A 115 4.17 5.12 -8.00
CA HIS A 115 4.85 3.83 -7.84
C HIS A 115 4.50 3.11 -6.53
N ALA A 116 4.64 1.78 -6.54
CA ALA A 116 4.47 0.95 -5.35
C ALA A 116 5.54 1.22 -4.27
N PHE A 117 6.71 1.74 -4.66
CA PHE A 117 7.76 2.17 -3.72
C PHE A 117 7.42 3.44 -2.93
N ASN A 118 6.45 4.24 -3.40
CA ASN A 118 6.09 5.53 -2.79
C ASN A 118 4.90 5.43 -1.82
N ILE A 119 4.48 4.20 -1.50
CA ILE A 119 3.40 3.90 -0.57
C ILE A 119 3.83 2.76 0.35
N SER A 120 3.42 2.83 1.62
CA SER A 120 3.58 1.73 2.56
C SER A 120 2.38 1.67 3.50
N PHE A 121 2.42 0.83 4.53
CA PHE A 121 1.35 0.69 5.50
C PHE A 121 1.74 1.31 6.83
N LYS A 122 0.91 2.23 7.31
CA LYS A 122 0.91 2.64 8.71
C LYS A 122 -0.14 1.80 9.42
N TYR A 123 0.29 0.79 10.16
CA TYR A 123 -0.57 -0.28 10.65
C TYR A 123 -1.30 -0.99 9.50
N HIS A 124 -2.60 -0.72 9.33
CA HIS A 124 -3.43 -1.31 8.27
C HIS A 124 -3.79 -0.29 7.18
N GLU A 125 -3.39 0.97 7.34
CA GLU A 125 -3.75 2.06 6.44
C GLU A 125 -2.63 2.27 5.40
N PRO A 126 -2.93 2.22 4.09
CA PRO A 126 -1.96 2.52 3.05
C PRO A 126 -1.71 4.04 2.98
N ILE A 127 -0.45 4.45 3.19
CA ILE A 127 0.00 5.85 3.22
C ILE A 127 1.05 6.08 2.13
N TYR A 128 0.70 6.93 1.17
CA TYR A 128 1.57 7.45 0.13
C TYR A 128 2.43 8.57 0.70
N PHE A 129 3.75 8.45 0.60
CA PHE A 129 4.69 9.34 1.28
C PHE A 129 5.58 10.17 0.35
N ASP A 130 5.56 9.91 -0.96
CA ASP A 130 6.27 10.76 -1.91
C ASP A 130 5.49 12.06 -2.22
N PHE A 131 5.44 12.96 -1.24
CA PHE A 131 4.78 14.26 -1.36
C PHE A 131 5.31 15.07 -2.55
N GLY A 132 6.60 14.90 -2.91
CA GLY A 132 7.27 15.65 -3.98
C GLY A 132 6.77 15.31 -5.39
N SER A 133 6.12 14.16 -5.57
CA SER A 133 5.61 13.75 -6.87
C SER A 133 4.31 14.45 -7.28
N ILE A 134 3.67 15.20 -6.37
CA ILE A 134 2.42 15.90 -6.65
C ILE A 134 2.73 17.11 -7.53
N LYS A 135 2.13 17.17 -8.72
CA LYS A 135 2.32 18.27 -9.67
C LYS A 135 1.01 18.99 -9.94
N LYS A 136 1.09 20.32 -10.07
CA LYS A 136 -0.03 21.14 -10.52
C LYS A 136 -0.29 20.90 -12.00
N GLY A 137 -1.56 20.79 -12.38
CA GLY A 137 -1.99 20.66 -13.76
C GLY A 137 -2.97 19.52 -14.02
N LYS A 138 -3.15 19.21 -15.30
CA LYS A 138 -4.06 18.17 -15.77
C LYS A 138 -3.26 17.07 -16.46
N ILE A 139 -3.66 15.83 -16.26
CA ILE A 139 -3.09 14.66 -16.94
C ILE A 139 -4.21 13.84 -17.59
N ASN A 140 -3.94 13.32 -18.79
CA ASN A 140 -4.85 12.38 -19.43
C ASN A 140 -4.92 11.09 -18.58
N PRO A 141 -6.11 10.63 -18.17
CA PRO A 141 -6.23 9.46 -17.27
C PRO A 141 -5.68 8.16 -17.86
N ALA A 142 -5.83 7.94 -19.17
CA ALA A 142 -5.29 6.76 -19.84
C ALA A 142 -3.76 6.82 -19.92
N TRP A 143 -3.21 8.00 -20.18
CA TRP A 143 -1.77 8.24 -20.15
C TRP A 143 -1.17 8.05 -18.75
N TRP A 144 -1.81 8.61 -17.73
CA TRP A 144 -1.41 8.42 -16.33
C TRP A 144 -1.41 6.93 -15.95
N PHE A 145 -2.45 6.20 -16.36
CA PHE A 145 -2.53 4.76 -16.11
C PHE A 145 -1.40 3.97 -16.81
N ILE A 146 -1.13 4.23 -18.09
CA ILE A 146 -0.09 3.50 -18.83
C ILE A 146 1.31 3.85 -18.32
N LYS A 147 1.62 5.15 -18.27
CA LYS A 147 2.98 5.64 -17.99
C LYS A 147 3.30 5.61 -16.49
N GLY A 148 2.42 6.17 -15.67
CA GLY A 148 2.66 6.34 -14.24
C GLY A 148 2.28 5.12 -13.42
N PHE A 149 1.09 4.56 -13.62
CA PHE A 149 0.59 3.47 -12.77
C PHE A 149 1.13 2.10 -13.19
N CYS A 150 1.05 1.75 -14.47
CA CYS A 150 1.40 0.41 -14.97
C CYS A 150 2.81 0.30 -15.57
N GLY A 151 3.59 1.37 -15.67
CA GLY A 151 4.88 1.38 -16.34
C GLY A 151 4.80 1.01 -17.84
N TRP A 152 5.62 1.67 -18.67
CA TRP A 152 5.68 1.28 -20.08
C TRP A 152 6.60 0.07 -20.29
N THR A 153 7.76 0.05 -19.62
CA THR A 153 8.87 -0.89 -19.90
C THR A 153 9.64 -1.35 -18.66
N GLU A 154 9.37 -0.74 -17.50
CA GLU A 154 10.12 -0.96 -16.26
C GLU A 154 9.40 -2.01 -15.40
N ARG A 155 10.17 -2.85 -14.70
CA ARG A 155 9.64 -3.79 -13.70
C ARG A 155 9.26 -3.01 -12.43
N ASP A 156 8.50 -3.63 -11.52
CA ASP A 156 8.12 -3.06 -10.22
C ASP A 156 7.00 -1.99 -10.23
N TYR A 157 6.32 -1.80 -11.36
CA TYR A 157 5.08 -1.00 -11.44
C TYR A 157 3.84 -1.82 -11.06
N TRP A 158 2.68 -1.16 -10.93
CA TRP A 158 1.44 -1.83 -10.51
C TRP A 158 0.96 -2.92 -11.44
N ASP A 159 1.40 -2.94 -12.69
CA ASP A 159 1.13 -4.05 -13.58
C ASP A 159 1.85 -5.33 -13.19
N ASP A 160 3.10 -5.25 -12.75
CA ASP A 160 3.87 -6.39 -12.26
C ASP A 160 3.33 -6.78 -10.88
N VAL A 161 3.14 -5.80 -10.00
CA VAL A 161 2.61 -6.00 -8.63
C VAL A 161 1.21 -6.64 -8.64
N LEU A 162 0.36 -6.31 -9.62
CA LEU A 162 -1.02 -6.82 -9.74
C LEU A 162 -1.21 -7.84 -10.87
N GLU A 163 -0.15 -8.23 -11.57
CA GLU A 163 -0.16 -9.16 -12.71
C GLU A 163 -1.11 -8.73 -13.86
N ILE A 164 -1.13 -7.44 -14.19
CA ILE A 164 -1.90 -6.85 -15.30
C ILE A 164 -1.17 -7.08 -16.62
N ASN A 165 -1.66 -8.01 -17.44
CA ASN A 165 -1.05 -8.27 -18.74
C ASN A 165 -1.29 -7.13 -19.75
N PHE A 166 -0.48 -7.11 -20.81
CA PHE A 166 -0.53 -6.08 -21.86
C PHE A 166 -1.92 -5.85 -22.47
N LEU A 167 -2.69 -6.92 -22.75
CA LEU A 167 -4.04 -6.77 -23.29
C LEU A 167 -4.98 -6.10 -22.29
N GLN A 168 -4.90 -6.49 -21.01
CA GLN A 168 -5.67 -5.85 -19.95
C GLN A 168 -5.30 -4.37 -19.81
N LYS A 169 -4.01 -4.01 -19.87
CA LYS A 169 -3.57 -2.61 -19.88
C LYS A 169 -4.26 -1.85 -21.01
N LEU A 170 -4.18 -2.35 -22.25
CA LEU A 170 -4.78 -1.71 -23.43
C LEU A 170 -6.31 -1.52 -23.29
N PHE A 171 -7.02 -2.55 -22.83
CA PHE A 171 -8.47 -2.45 -22.62
C PHE A 171 -8.85 -1.46 -21.51
N ILE A 172 -8.08 -1.43 -20.42
CA ILE A 172 -8.32 -0.53 -19.29
C ILE A 172 -8.06 0.91 -19.72
N SER A 173 -6.92 1.20 -20.38
CA SER A 173 -6.57 2.53 -20.86
C SER A 173 -7.57 3.06 -21.88
N LEU A 174 -7.97 2.24 -22.87
CA LEU A 174 -9.00 2.62 -23.83
C LEU A 174 -10.33 2.95 -23.13
N ARG A 175 -10.74 2.14 -22.15
CA ARG A 175 -11.98 2.38 -21.44
C ARG A 175 -11.91 3.61 -20.53
N MET A 176 -10.75 3.92 -19.96
CA MET A 176 -10.52 5.12 -19.17
C MET A 176 -10.60 6.39 -20.02
N LEU A 177 -10.10 6.36 -21.26
CA LEU A 177 -10.16 7.51 -22.18
C LEU A 177 -11.60 8.01 -22.40
N PHE A 178 -12.56 7.10 -22.48
CA PHE A 178 -13.98 7.40 -22.73
C PHE A 178 -14.86 7.34 -21.47
N SER A 179 -14.27 7.21 -20.28
CA SER A 179 -15.04 7.13 -19.03
C SER A 179 -15.23 8.52 -18.44
N PRO A 180 -16.46 8.93 -18.03
CA PRO A 180 -16.65 10.15 -17.25
C PRO A 180 -16.03 10.05 -15.84
N TYR A 181 -15.81 8.82 -15.36
CA TYR A 181 -15.21 8.55 -14.05
C TYR A 181 -14.07 7.51 -14.19
N PRO A 182 -12.93 7.88 -14.78
CA PRO A 182 -11.86 6.96 -15.15
C PRO A 182 -11.21 6.28 -13.94
N TYR A 183 -10.91 7.03 -12.87
CA TYR A 183 -10.29 6.48 -11.65
C TYR A 183 -11.24 5.58 -10.86
N LYS A 184 -12.54 5.93 -10.82
CA LYS A 184 -13.59 5.04 -10.25
C LYS A 184 -13.70 3.72 -11.03
N TYR A 185 -13.57 3.77 -12.36
CA TYR A 185 -13.52 2.57 -13.20
C TYR A 185 -12.27 1.73 -12.89
N LEU A 186 -11.10 2.35 -12.83
CA LEU A 186 -9.84 1.67 -12.56
C LEU A 186 -9.84 1.00 -11.17
N SER A 187 -10.29 1.71 -10.13
CA SER A 187 -10.41 1.15 -8.77
C SER A 187 -11.31 -0.09 -8.72
N LYS A 188 -12.42 -0.10 -9.46
CA LYS A 188 -13.29 -1.28 -9.61
C LYS A 188 -12.61 -2.43 -10.35
N LYS A 189 -11.75 -2.13 -11.33
CA LYS A 189 -10.98 -3.15 -12.06
C LYS A 189 -9.91 -3.78 -11.19
N VAL A 190 -9.19 -2.97 -10.42
CA VAL A 190 -8.16 -3.45 -9.49
C VAL A 190 -8.76 -4.37 -8.42
N THR A 191 -9.95 -4.05 -7.90
CA THR A 191 -10.69 -4.91 -6.96
C THR A 191 -11.02 -6.31 -7.55
N LYS A 192 -11.12 -6.45 -8.88
CA LYS A 192 -11.37 -7.77 -9.50
C LYS A 192 -10.13 -8.65 -9.55
N PHE A 193 -8.93 -8.09 -9.46
CA PHE A 193 -7.70 -8.88 -9.36
C PHE A 193 -7.59 -9.58 -8.00
N GLU A 194 -8.11 -8.96 -6.93
CA GLU A 194 -8.28 -9.58 -5.61
C GLU A 194 -9.11 -10.88 -5.69
N LYS A 195 -10.26 -10.81 -6.38
CA LYS A 195 -11.27 -11.88 -6.43
C LYS A 195 -11.01 -12.99 -7.46
N GLY A 196 -9.76 -13.22 -7.84
CA GLY A 196 -9.38 -14.33 -8.72
C GLY A 196 -10.14 -14.36 -10.05
N LEU A 197 -9.71 -13.56 -11.03
CA LEU A 197 -10.10 -13.79 -12.43
C LEU A 197 -9.81 -15.25 -12.86
N ILE A 198 -8.80 -15.87 -12.23
CA ILE A 198 -8.46 -17.29 -12.38
C ILE A 198 -9.56 -18.19 -11.80
N GLU A 199 -10.03 -17.98 -10.57
CA GLU A 199 -11.10 -18.79 -9.97
C GLU A 199 -12.40 -18.73 -10.78
N LYS A 200 -12.83 -17.53 -11.20
CA LYS A 200 -14.07 -17.42 -11.99
C LYS A 200 -13.94 -17.99 -13.40
N LYS A 201 -12.78 -17.84 -14.04
CA LYS A 201 -12.54 -18.39 -15.38
C LYS A 201 -12.36 -19.91 -15.32
N LEU A 202 -11.74 -20.46 -14.27
CA LEU A 202 -11.70 -21.90 -13.99
C LEU A 202 -13.08 -22.45 -13.67
N ILE A 203 -13.88 -21.81 -12.81
CA ILE A 203 -15.26 -22.23 -12.53
C ILE A 203 -16.10 -22.20 -13.81
N SER A 204 -15.93 -21.15 -14.64
CA SER A 204 -16.59 -21.05 -15.96
C SER A 204 -16.14 -22.17 -16.91
N ILE A 205 -14.84 -22.46 -16.99
CA ILE A 205 -14.29 -23.54 -17.81
C ILE A 205 -14.79 -24.90 -17.32
N ILE A 206 -14.76 -25.16 -16.00
CA ILE A 206 -15.29 -26.36 -15.35
C ILE A 206 -16.80 -26.52 -15.63
N SER A 207 -17.57 -25.44 -15.56
CA SER A 207 -19.00 -25.44 -15.91
C SER A 207 -19.26 -25.65 -17.40
N SER A 208 -18.30 -25.34 -18.28
CA SER A 208 -18.41 -25.60 -19.72
C SER A 208 -17.96 -27.02 -20.11
N ILE A 209 -17.09 -27.65 -19.31
CA ILE A 209 -16.64 -29.03 -19.48
C ILE A 209 -17.76 -30.05 -19.21
N SER A 210 -18.85 -29.65 -18.52
CA SER A 210 -20.03 -30.50 -18.35
C SER A 210 -20.72 -30.87 -19.68
N LEU A 211 -20.34 -30.26 -20.81
CA LEU A 211 -20.83 -30.60 -22.14
C LEU A 211 -20.14 -31.81 -22.81
N PHE A 212 -18.99 -32.31 -22.31
CA PHE A 212 -18.25 -33.40 -22.96
C PHE A 212 -18.07 -34.65 -22.08
N GLY A 213 -19.13 -35.45 -21.99
CA GLY A 213 -19.08 -36.90 -21.77
C GLY A 213 -18.41 -37.43 -20.47
N LYS A 214 -18.31 -38.77 -20.38
CA LYS A 214 -17.73 -39.49 -19.22
C LYS A 214 -16.26 -39.13 -18.93
N ILE A 215 -15.51 -38.68 -19.94
CA ILE A 215 -14.09 -38.32 -19.83
C ILE A 215 -13.91 -36.96 -19.14
N GLY A 216 -14.74 -35.96 -19.48
CA GLY A 216 -14.73 -34.65 -18.83
C GLY A 216 -15.03 -34.74 -17.33
N ARG A 217 -15.95 -35.61 -16.92
CA ARG A 217 -16.26 -35.87 -15.50
C ARG A 217 -15.08 -36.43 -14.69
N LYS A 218 -14.25 -37.30 -15.30
CA LYS A 218 -13.08 -37.91 -14.64
C LYS A 218 -11.91 -36.92 -14.51
N LEU A 219 -11.77 -36.01 -15.47
CA LEU A 219 -10.82 -34.89 -15.40
C LEU A 219 -11.27 -33.87 -14.34
N VAL A 220 -12.53 -33.45 -14.37
CA VAL A 220 -13.11 -32.53 -13.38
C VAL A 220 -13.03 -33.09 -11.95
N SER A 221 -13.18 -34.39 -11.73
CA SER A 221 -13.02 -35.00 -10.41
C SER A 221 -11.56 -35.07 -9.93
N SER A 222 -10.59 -34.94 -10.83
CA SER A 222 -9.15 -34.98 -10.51
C SER A 222 -8.57 -33.58 -10.29
N VAL A 223 -9.25 -32.54 -10.77
CA VAL A 223 -8.87 -31.13 -10.63
C VAL A 223 -8.80 -30.67 -9.16
N PRO A 224 -9.76 -31.00 -8.27
CA PRO A 224 -9.64 -30.65 -6.84
C PRO A 224 -8.36 -31.16 -6.19
N PHE A 225 -7.86 -32.33 -6.59
CA PHE A 225 -6.62 -32.89 -6.05
C PHE A 225 -5.37 -32.12 -6.50
N ILE A 226 -5.36 -31.61 -7.74
CA ILE A 226 -4.26 -30.79 -8.29
C ILE A 226 -4.22 -29.42 -7.61
N PHE A 227 -5.38 -28.81 -7.37
CA PHE A 227 -5.47 -27.51 -6.69
C PHE A 227 -5.22 -27.59 -5.18
N LYS A 228 -5.62 -28.69 -4.52
CA LYS A 228 -5.35 -28.93 -3.10
C LYS A 228 -3.85 -28.95 -2.76
N ASN A 229 -3.01 -29.39 -3.72
CA ASN A 229 -1.54 -29.39 -3.57
C ASN A 229 -0.88 -28.03 -3.80
N LEU A 230 -1.58 -27.06 -4.41
CA LEU A 230 -1.10 -25.68 -4.58
C LEU A 230 -1.50 -24.79 -3.39
N SER A 231 -2.55 -25.17 -2.68
CA SER A 231 -3.17 -24.43 -1.57
C SER A 231 -2.88 -25.07 -0.20
N ASN A 232 -1.67 -25.61 0.00
CA ASN A 232 -1.36 -26.52 1.12
C ASN A 232 -1.58 -25.95 2.54
N TRP A 233 -1.90 -24.67 2.71
CA TRP A 233 -2.11 -24.05 4.02
C TRP A 233 -3.46 -23.34 4.20
N SER A 234 -4.27 -23.14 3.14
CA SER A 234 -5.41 -22.20 3.16
C SER A 234 -6.76 -22.80 3.61
N ASP A 235 -6.84 -24.11 3.87
CA ASP A 235 -8.12 -24.82 4.09
C ASP A 235 -8.50 -25.00 5.57
N TYR A 236 -7.75 -24.43 6.52
CA TYR A 236 -8.08 -24.55 7.93
C TYR A 236 -9.02 -23.43 8.40
N ASN A 237 -10.21 -23.81 8.87
CA ASN A 237 -11.12 -22.90 9.57
C ASN A 237 -10.44 -22.32 10.81
N GLN A 238 -10.04 -21.05 10.72
CA GLN A 238 -9.36 -20.38 11.81
C GLN A 238 -10.32 -19.93 12.89
N LYS A 239 -10.12 -20.52 14.07
CA LYS A 239 -10.87 -20.19 15.28
C LYS A 239 -10.62 -18.73 15.68
N SER A 240 -11.53 -18.19 16.48
CA SER A 240 -11.37 -16.88 17.14
C SER A 240 -9.95 -16.74 17.71
N PRO A 241 -9.35 -15.52 17.69
CA PRO A 241 -8.02 -15.28 18.28
C PRO A 241 -7.97 -15.50 19.80
N LYS A 242 -9.07 -15.94 20.43
CA LYS A 242 -9.11 -16.33 21.83
C LYS A 242 -8.30 -17.61 22.06
N LEU A 243 -7.21 -17.47 22.80
CA LEU A 243 -6.36 -18.59 23.21
C LEU A 243 -7.01 -19.43 24.32
N ASN A 244 -6.84 -20.75 24.23
CA ASN A 244 -7.17 -21.66 25.32
C ASN A 244 -5.94 -21.88 26.20
N PHE A 245 -6.02 -21.54 27.49
CA PHE A 245 -4.92 -21.73 28.43
C PHE A 245 -4.94 -23.07 29.17
N ASP A 246 -5.87 -23.97 28.87
CA ASP A 246 -5.72 -25.38 29.29
C ASP A 246 -4.57 -26.07 28.55
N ASP A 247 -4.23 -25.56 27.37
CA ASP A 247 -3.07 -25.97 26.57
C ASP A 247 -1.73 -25.53 27.19
N ALA A 248 -0.78 -26.48 27.26
CA ALA A 248 0.53 -26.26 27.84
C ALA A 248 1.38 -25.27 27.04
N ARG A 249 1.24 -25.23 25.71
CA ARG A 249 1.99 -24.30 24.84
C ARG A 249 1.59 -22.86 25.17
N ASN A 250 0.30 -22.54 25.22
CA ASN A 250 -0.18 -21.19 25.53
C ASN A 250 0.23 -20.73 26.94
N LYS A 251 0.19 -21.63 27.93
CA LYS A 251 0.70 -21.35 29.30
C LYS A 251 2.18 -21.02 29.31
N ASN A 252 3.00 -21.81 28.61
CA ASN A 252 4.45 -21.58 28.54
C ASN A 252 4.77 -20.27 27.82
N LEU A 253 4.08 -19.95 26.72
CA LEU A 253 4.27 -18.70 26.01
C LEU A 253 3.89 -17.48 26.87
N LEU A 254 2.77 -17.55 27.59
CA LEU A 254 2.38 -16.51 28.54
C LEU A 254 3.44 -16.31 29.63
N LYS A 255 4.01 -17.39 30.16
CA LYS A 255 5.09 -17.32 31.13
C LYS A 255 6.32 -16.62 30.55
N ILE A 256 6.70 -16.93 29.31
CA ILE A 256 7.80 -16.29 28.60
C ILE A 256 7.53 -14.79 28.44
N ILE A 257 6.36 -14.40 27.93
CA ILE A 257 5.97 -13.00 27.72
C ILE A 257 5.99 -12.23 29.04
N LYS A 258 5.41 -12.78 30.11
CA LYS A 258 5.41 -12.12 31.45
C LYS A 258 6.79 -12.00 32.08
N THR A 259 7.71 -12.91 31.74
CA THR A 259 9.08 -12.91 32.27
C THR A 259 9.96 -11.93 31.50
N ILE A 260 9.94 -12.00 30.17
CA ILE A 260 10.77 -11.16 29.30
C ILE A 260 10.23 -9.73 29.24
N LYS A 261 8.89 -9.56 29.26
CA LYS A 261 8.19 -8.29 29.03
C LYS A 261 8.72 -7.58 27.77
N PRO A 262 8.61 -8.22 26.59
CA PRO A 262 9.12 -7.62 25.36
C PRO A 262 8.36 -6.33 25.08
N SER A 263 9.06 -5.25 24.74
CA SER A 263 8.40 -4.00 24.31
C SER A 263 7.80 -4.13 22.90
N LYS A 264 8.43 -4.95 22.03
CA LYS A 264 7.98 -5.19 20.66
C LYS A 264 7.92 -6.68 20.34
N VAL A 265 6.92 -7.09 19.55
CA VAL A 265 6.73 -8.48 19.08
C VAL A 265 6.51 -8.53 17.58
N LEU A 266 7.15 -9.49 16.91
CA LEU A 266 6.88 -9.86 15.52
C LEU A 266 6.36 -11.30 15.49
N ASP A 267 5.15 -11.50 15.00
CA ASP A 267 4.49 -12.80 14.86
C ASP A 267 4.41 -13.18 13.37
N ILE A 268 5.14 -14.23 12.98
CA ILE A 268 5.21 -14.73 11.59
C ILE A 268 4.33 -15.97 11.50
N GLY A 269 3.36 -15.96 10.59
CA GLY A 269 2.28 -16.95 10.59
C GLY A 269 1.28 -16.66 11.70
N ALA A 270 0.97 -15.38 11.91
CA ALA A 270 0.18 -14.88 13.02
C ALA A 270 -1.28 -15.34 12.98
N ASN A 271 -1.74 -15.90 11.86
CA ASN A 271 -3.12 -16.32 11.64
C ASN A 271 -4.06 -15.13 11.91
N ARG A 272 -4.92 -15.22 12.93
CA ARG A 272 -5.79 -14.12 13.38
C ARG A 272 -5.18 -13.21 14.45
N GLY A 273 -3.86 -13.30 14.69
CA GLY A 273 -3.11 -12.43 15.60
C GLY A 273 -3.24 -12.78 17.10
N ALA A 274 -3.59 -14.02 17.43
CA ALA A 274 -3.85 -14.44 18.81
C ALA A 274 -2.66 -14.22 19.76
N PHE A 275 -1.43 -14.45 19.28
CA PHE A 275 -0.22 -14.27 20.08
C PHE A 275 0.25 -12.81 20.13
N CYS A 276 0.02 -12.02 19.08
CA CYS A 276 0.17 -10.56 19.16
C CYS A 276 -0.74 -9.96 20.24
N LEU A 277 -2.03 -10.35 20.27
CA LEU A 277 -2.96 -9.90 21.31
C LEU A 277 -2.47 -10.31 22.71
N LEU A 278 -2.02 -11.56 22.86
CA LEU A 278 -1.45 -12.04 24.11
C LEU A 278 -0.27 -11.18 24.58
N ALA A 279 0.63 -10.80 23.67
CA ALA A 279 1.77 -9.96 23.98
C ALA A 279 1.35 -8.55 24.41
N LEU A 280 0.46 -7.91 23.64
CA LEU A 280 -0.05 -6.56 23.93
C LEU A 280 -0.78 -6.52 25.28
N GLU A 281 -1.65 -7.50 25.57
CA GLU A 281 -2.37 -7.61 26.85
C GLU A 281 -1.43 -7.83 28.05
N ASN A 282 -0.18 -8.22 27.82
CA ASN A 282 0.81 -8.50 28.86
C ASN A 282 2.01 -7.53 28.82
N GLY A 283 1.83 -6.35 28.23
CA GLY A 283 2.75 -5.23 28.38
C GLY A 283 3.70 -5.00 27.21
N ALA A 284 3.53 -5.69 26.09
CA ALA A 284 4.15 -5.24 24.85
C ALA A 284 3.50 -3.93 24.40
N GLU A 285 4.32 -2.98 23.96
CA GLU A 285 3.89 -1.68 23.43
C GLU A 285 3.46 -1.81 21.96
N GLU A 286 4.09 -2.73 21.23
CA GLU A 286 3.86 -2.94 19.80
C GLU A 286 3.92 -4.41 19.40
N ALA A 287 3.01 -4.82 18.51
CA ALA A 287 3.01 -6.15 17.92
C ALA A 287 2.68 -6.09 16.43
N ILE A 288 3.54 -6.70 15.61
CA ILE A 288 3.38 -6.81 14.16
C ILE A 288 3.01 -8.25 13.83
N ALA A 289 1.86 -8.44 13.21
CA ALA A 289 1.36 -9.74 12.76
C ALA A 289 1.51 -9.86 11.24
N ILE A 290 2.21 -10.90 10.79
CA ILE A 290 2.38 -11.21 9.36
C ILE A 290 1.80 -12.59 9.09
N ASP A 291 0.97 -12.69 8.06
CA ASP A 291 0.47 -13.96 7.56
C ASP A 291 0.31 -13.92 6.02
N LEU A 292 0.43 -15.09 5.39
CA LEU A 292 0.21 -15.26 3.95
C LEU A 292 -1.28 -15.37 3.62
N ASP A 293 -2.05 -15.91 4.54
CA ASP A 293 -3.46 -16.15 4.35
C ASP A 293 -4.30 -14.88 4.53
N ASN A 294 -5.34 -14.82 3.71
CA ASN A 294 -6.22 -13.69 3.61
C ASN A 294 -7.50 -13.95 4.43
N TYR A 295 -7.46 -13.73 5.75
CA TYR A 295 -8.66 -13.82 6.59
C TYR A 295 -9.61 -12.62 6.41
#